data_AF-A0A7W9Z988-F1
#
_entry.id   AF-A0A7W9Z988-F1
#
_cell.length_a   1.000
_cell.length_b   1.000
_cell.length_c   1.000
_cell.angle_alpha   90.00
_cell.angle_beta   90.00
_cell.angle_gamma   90.00
#
_symmetry.space_group_name_H-M   'P 1'
#
loop_
_entity.id
_entity.type
_entity.pdbx_description
1 polymer ?
#
loop_
_entity_poly.entity_id
_entity_poly.type
_entity_poly.pdbx_seq_one_letter_code
_entity_poly.pdbx_strand_id
1 'polypeptide(L)'
;MSNDDAVAAADYSMRHWLSAEPGRIKIGSDAHKRLFCRMLLDTHNPYKPAVLVWPKLDPDALQRITALPIWDIAVQTEGRATLRVETYAKTVRDPLLNEALIMDGGEEARHKVVLSKLVGAYDITLAPEPVYEVPTDPEWGWMVTGYSECIDSFFSFGLFESAKRTGYFPAELVETFEPVIQEEARHILFFANWMAWYRRQLAWWRRPLFAVKVMRVWAFLIWERIGIAKGLDNKGEMQDANFAITGHQQIGLDLNIGELVDLCLTEDRRRMDGYDPRLLRPTFVPRMARLARRFMR
;
A
#
# COMPACT_ATOMS: atom_id res chain seq x y z
N MET A 1 1.14 -1.16 -33.02
CA MET A 1 1.33 -0.35 -31.80
C MET A 1 2.79 -0.03 -31.69
N SER A 2 3.12 1.25 -31.49
CA SER A 2 4.48 1.63 -31.08
C SER A 2 4.75 1.13 -29.65
N ASN A 3 6.01 1.13 -29.22
CA ASN A 3 6.37 0.81 -27.84
C ASN A 3 5.71 1.80 -26.85
N ASP A 4 5.60 3.07 -27.24
CA ASP A 4 5.00 4.12 -26.41
C ASP A 4 3.48 3.92 -26.26
N ASP A 5 2.80 3.47 -27.32
CA ASP A 5 1.37 3.12 -27.25
C ASP A 5 1.13 1.93 -26.29
N ALA A 6 2.06 0.98 -26.25
CA ALA A 6 1.97 -0.19 -25.37
C ALA A 6 2.18 0.19 -23.90
N VAL A 7 3.14 1.09 -23.63
CA VAL A 7 3.36 1.64 -22.29
C VAL A 7 2.15 2.43 -21.83
N ALA A 8 1.61 3.33 -22.67
CA ALA A 8 0.43 4.11 -22.34
C ALA A 8 -0.82 3.24 -22.11
N ALA A 9 -0.99 2.17 -22.90
CA ALA A 9 -2.09 1.23 -22.72
C ALA A 9 -1.97 0.44 -21.40
N ALA A 10 -0.76 -0.02 -21.05
CA ALA A 10 -0.50 -0.71 -19.79
C ALA A 10 -0.69 0.22 -18.58
N ASP A 11 -0.25 1.48 -18.70
CA ASP A 11 -0.46 2.52 -17.71
C ASP A 11 -1.96 2.80 -17.51
N TYR A 12 -2.72 2.90 -18.60
CA TYR A 12 -4.17 3.08 -18.54
C TYR A 12 -4.89 1.89 -17.90
N SER A 13 -4.58 0.65 -18.30
CA SER A 13 -5.22 -0.57 -17.78
C SER A 13 -4.91 -0.80 -16.30
N MET A 14 -3.73 -0.37 -15.85
CA MET A 14 -3.36 -0.41 -14.44
C MET A 14 -4.22 0.50 -13.56
N ARG A 15 -4.84 1.55 -14.13
CA ARG A 15 -5.68 2.52 -13.40
C ARG A 15 -7.17 2.34 -13.65
N HIS A 16 -7.55 1.71 -14.76
CA HIS A 16 -8.92 1.60 -15.20
C HIS A 16 -9.27 0.15 -15.50
N TRP A 17 -10.26 -0.36 -14.78
CA TRP A 17 -10.71 -1.73 -14.96
C TRP A 17 -12.18 -1.89 -14.66
N LEU A 18 -12.90 -2.53 -15.58
CA LEU A 18 -14.30 -2.91 -15.44
C LEU A 18 -14.42 -4.39 -15.74
N SER A 19 -15.15 -5.12 -14.89
CA SER A 19 -15.37 -6.54 -15.14
C SER A 19 -16.32 -6.75 -16.31
N ALA A 20 -15.96 -7.69 -17.18
CA ALA A 20 -16.81 -8.16 -18.25
C ALA A 20 -18.07 -8.91 -17.75
N GLU A 21 -18.08 -9.38 -16.49
CA GLU A 21 -19.23 -10.07 -15.90
C GLU A 21 -20.37 -9.07 -15.67
N PRO A 22 -21.55 -9.21 -16.32
CA PRO A 22 -22.63 -8.25 -16.19
C PRO A 22 -23.44 -8.44 -14.90
N GLY A 23 -24.18 -7.40 -14.51
CA GLY A 23 -25.20 -7.49 -13.45
C GLY A 23 -24.70 -7.29 -12.02
N ARG A 24 -25.57 -7.59 -11.06
CA ARG A 24 -25.33 -7.35 -9.63
C ARG A 24 -24.49 -8.47 -9.03
N ILE A 25 -23.46 -8.10 -8.28
CA ILE A 25 -22.57 -9.04 -7.59
C ILE A 25 -22.95 -9.12 -6.11
N LYS A 26 -23.21 -10.34 -5.63
CA LYS A 26 -23.48 -10.59 -4.20
C LYS A 26 -22.15 -10.68 -3.45
N ILE A 27 -21.92 -9.78 -2.49
CA ILE A 27 -20.72 -9.81 -1.64
C ILE A 27 -20.57 -11.16 -0.94
N GLY A 28 -19.38 -11.75 -1.06
CA GLY A 28 -19.05 -13.08 -0.53
C GLY A 28 -19.46 -14.27 -1.42
N SER A 29 -20.02 -14.03 -2.61
CA SER A 29 -20.21 -15.09 -3.60
C SER A 29 -18.91 -15.39 -4.36
N ASP A 30 -18.91 -16.48 -5.15
CA ASP A 30 -17.82 -16.74 -6.11
C ASP A 30 -17.70 -15.66 -7.19
N ALA A 31 -18.80 -15.04 -7.60
CA ALA A 31 -18.75 -13.89 -8.51
C ALA A 31 -17.99 -12.70 -7.88
N HIS A 32 -18.19 -12.46 -6.58
CA HIS A 32 -17.42 -11.46 -5.84
C HIS A 32 -15.93 -11.82 -5.76
N LYS A 33 -15.61 -13.10 -5.50
CA LYS A 33 -14.22 -13.61 -5.52
C LYS A 33 -13.56 -13.36 -6.86
N ARG A 34 -14.20 -13.78 -7.95
CA ARG A 34 -13.72 -13.56 -9.31
C ARG A 34 -13.50 -12.08 -9.61
N LEU A 35 -14.42 -11.22 -9.18
CA LEU A 35 -14.34 -9.78 -9.42
C LEU A 35 -13.03 -9.19 -8.88
N PHE A 36 -12.73 -9.39 -7.59
CA PHE A 36 -11.55 -8.77 -7.01
C PHE A 36 -10.24 -9.48 -7.39
N CYS A 37 -10.27 -10.79 -7.62
CA CYS A 37 -9.09 -11.50 -8.11
C CYS A 37 -8.75 -11.09 -9.54
N ARG A 38 -9.74 -11.02 -10.44
CA ARG A 38 -9.54 -10.56 -11.82
C ARG A 38 -9.14 -9.10 -11.88
N MET A 39 -9.69 -8.24 -11.02
CA MET A 39 -9.21 -6.86 -10.92
C MET A 39 -7.69 -6.81 -10.71
N LEU A 40 -7.16 -7.55 -9.73
CA LEU A 40 -5.72 -7.54 -9.47
C LEU A 40 -4.92 -8.13 -10.64
N LEU A 41 -5.34 -9.30 -11.14
CA LEU A 41 -4.65 -10.04 -12.21
C LEU A 41 -4.64 -9.30 -13.56
N ASP A 42 -5.77 -8.74 -13.97
CA ASP A 42 -5.95 -8.14 -15.29
C ASP A 42 -5.32 -6.73 -15.36
N THR A 43 -5.02 -6.11 -14.22
CA THR A 43 -4.44 -4.76 -14.13
C THR A 43 -2.95 -4.77 -13.81
N HIS A 44 -2.33 -5.97 -13.76
CA HIS A 44 -0.91 -6.11 -13.53
C HIS A 44 -0.09 -5.40 -14.60
N ASN A 45 0.81 -4.51 -14.16
CA ASN A 45 1.77 -3.86 -15.03
C ASN A 45 3.18 -4.40 -14.73
N PRO A 46 3.77 -5.22 -15.63
CA PRO A 46 5.06 -5.87 -15.40
C PRO A 46 6.25 -4.91 -15.65
N TYR A 47 6.17 -3.66 -15.17
CA TYR A 47 7.28 -2.71 -15.27
C TYR A 47 8.50 -3.26 -14.52
N LYS A 48 9.69 -3.06 -15.09
CA LYS A 48 10.94 -3.63 -14.57
C LYS A 48 11.71 -2.58 -13.79
N PRO A 49 11.96 -2.75 -12.48
CA PRO A 49 12.74 -1.79 -11.70
C PRO A 49 14.14 -1.51 -12.28
N ALA A 50 14.73 -2.51 -12.94
CA ALA A 50 16.07 -2.42 -13.53
C ALA A 50 16.18 -1.41 -14.68
N VAL A 51 15.07 -1.00 -15.30
CA VAL A 51 15.06 -0.01 -16.40
C VAL A 51 14.60 1.37 -15.94
N LEU A 52 14.29 1.55 -14.65
CA LEU A 52 13.93 2.87 -14.11
C LEU A 52 15.14 3.81 -14.21
N VAL A 53 14.89 4.98 -14.81
CA VAL A 53 15.90 6.02 -14.95
C VAL A 53 15.82 6.92 -13.73
N TRP A 54 16.80 6.79 -12.83
CA TRP A 54 16.90 7.66 -11.66
C TRP A 54 17.44 9.03 -12.08
N PRO A 55 16.69 10.12 -11.88
CA PRO A 55 17.16 11.45 -12.27
C PRO A 55 18.35 11.86 -11.42
N LYS A 56 19.29 12.59 -12.02
CA LYS A 56 20.33 13.28 -11.28
C LYS A 56 19.69 14.41 -10.48
N LEU A 57 19.85 14.39 -9.17
CA LEU A 57 19.28 15.40 -8.28
C LEU A 57 20.25 16.55 -8.08
N ASP A 58 19.72 17.77 -8.01
CA ASP A 58 20.46 18.93 -7.50
C ASP A 58 20.81 18.74 -6.02
N PRO A 59 21.87 19.40 -5.51
CA PRO A 59 22.38 19.18 -4.15
C PRO A 59 21.32 19.26 -3.05
N ASP A 60 20.40 20.23 -3.14
CA ASP A 60 19.36 20.41 -2.14
C ASP A 60 18.34 19.26 -2.16
N ALA A 61 17.94 18.78 -3.34
CA ALA A 61 17.01 17.64 -3.47
C ALA A 61 17.67 16.33 -3.03
N LEU A 62 18.96 16.16 -3.35
CA LEU A 62 19.75 15.02 -2.89
C LEU A 62 19.89 15.02 -1.36
N GLN A 63 20.13 16.18 -0.74
CA GLN A 63 20.18 16.29 0.72
C GLN A 63 18.84 15.93 1.34
N ARG A 64 17.72 16.42 0.77
CA ARG A 64 16.37 16.11 1.28
C ARG A 64 16.07 14.61 1.21
N ILE A 65 16.33 13.97 0.07
CA ILE A 65 16.01 12.54 -0.09
C ILE A 65 16.88 11.66 0.81
N THR A 66 18.18 11.96 0.93
CA THR A 66 19.11 11.17 1.73
C THR A 66 18.91 11.34 3.24
N ALA A 67 18.38 12.49 3.67
CA ALA A 67 18.10 12.77 5.08
C ALA A 67 16.79 12.14 5.61
N LEU A 68 15.93 11.58 4.75
CA LEU A 68 14.68 10.96 5.20
C LEU A 68 14.98 9.70 6.03
N PRO A 69 14.57 9.64 7.31
CA PRO A 69 14.88 8.52 8.21
C PRO A 69 13.90 7.35 8.01
N ILE A 70 13.60 7.02 6.75
CA ILE A 70 12.52 6.09 6.38
C ILE A 70 13.01 4.93 5.54
N TRP A 71 14.18 5.02 4.92
CA TRP A 71 14.59 4.07 3.88
C TRP A 71 14.79 2.66 4.41
N ASP A 72 15.38 2.53 5.59
CA ASP A 72 15.48 1.25 6.30
C ASP A 72 14.09 0.65 6.54
N ILE A 73 13.20 1.46 7.08
CA ILE A 73 11.83 1.06 7.43
C ILE A 73 11.07 0.65 6.17
N ALA A 74 11.17 1.44 5.09
CA ALA A 74 10.46 1.18 3.85
C ALA A 74 10.90 -0.16 3.24
N VAL A 75 12.22 -0.36 3.04
CA VAL A 75 12.75 -1.63 2.52
C VAL A 75 12.37 -2.82 3.40
N GLN A 76 12.39 -2.64 4.72
CA GLN A 76 12.02 -3.68 5.67
C GLN A 76 10.53 -4.03 5.67
N THR A 77 9.67 -3.02 5.51
CA THR A 77 8.23 -3.20 5.39
C THR A 77 7.89 -3.99 4.13
N GLU A 78 8.47 -3.66 2.97
CA GLU A 78 8.25 -4.43 1.73
C GLU A 78 8.71 -5.89 1.87
N GLY A 79 9.85 -6.11 2.52
CA GLY A 79 10.37 -7.46 2.78
C GLY A 79 9.44 -8.30 3.66
N ARG A 80 8.89 -7.69 4.72
CA ARG A 80 7.89 -8.34 5.60
C ARG A 80 6.56 -8.56 4.88
N ALA A 81 6.10 -7.59 4.10
CA ALA A 81 4.86 -7.69 3.34
C ALA A 81 4.93 -8.89 2.39
N THR A 82 5.96 -8.95 1.55
CA THR A 82 6.27 -10.10 0.68
C THR A 82 6.17 -11.43 1.44
N LEU A 83 6.91 -11.56 2.55
CA LEU A 83 6.93 -12.81 3.32
C LEU A 83 5.56 -13.18 3.89
N ARG A 84 4.81 -12.19 4.40
CA ARG A 84 3.46 -12.40 4.98
C ARG A 84 2.46 -12.81 3.91
N VAL A 85 2.45 -12.16 2.74
CA VAL A 85 1.57 -12.50 1.62
C VAL A 85 1.88 -13.91 1.10
N GLU A 86 3.15 -14.21 0.84
CA GLU A 86 3.57 -15.55 0.39
C GLU A 86 3.20 -16.65 1.39
N THR A 87 3.39 -16.38 2.68
CA THR A 87 3.09 -17.34 3.74
C THR A 87 1.59 -17.62 3.81
N TYR A 88 0.76 -16.58 3.67
CA TYR A 88 -0.69 -16.75 3.61
C TYR A 88 -1.15 -17.44 2.33
N ALA A 89 -0.57 -17.09 1.17
CA ALA A 89 -0.87 -17.70 -0.12
C ALA A 89 -0.72 -19.23 -0.08
N LYS A 90 0.33 -19.75 0.58
CA LYS A 90 0.57 -21.19 0.78
C LYS A 90 -0.58 -21.92 1.51
N THR A 91 -1.41 -21.20 2.25
CA THR A 91 -2.58 -21.78 2.95
C THR A 91 -3.84 -21.81 2.08
N VAL A 92 -3.87 -21.05 0.98
CA VAL A 92 -5.05 -20.87 0.14
C VAL A 92 -5.14 -21.98 -0.91
N ARG A 93 -6.29 -22.69 -0.91
CA ARG A 93 -6.57 -23.80 -1.84
C ARG A 93 -7.36 -23.41 -3.08
N ASP A 94 -8.06 -22.29 -3.03
CA ASP A 94 -8.80 -21.79 -4.20
C ASP A 94 -7.80 -21.28 -5.24
N PRO A 95 -7.77 -21.83 -6.46
CA PRO A 95 -6.69 -21.57 -7.40
C PRO A 95 -6.65 -20.11 -7.85
N LEU A 96 -7.82 -19.49 -8.08
CA LEU A 96 -7.88 -18.09 -8.52
C LEU A 96 -7.45 -17.13 -7.42
N LEU A 97 -7.88 -17.38 -6.18
CA LEU A 97 -7.45 -16.55 -5.06
C LEU A 97 -5.95 -16.72 -4.75
N ASN A 98 -5.45 -17.96 -4.86
CA ASN A 98 -4.03 -18.24 -4.69
C ASN A 98 -3.18 -17.52 -5.75
N GLU A 99 -3.59 -17.57 -7.01
CA GLU A 99 -2.92 -16.85 -8.11
C GLU A 99 -2.88 -15.34 -7.85
N ALA A 100 -4.00 -14.74 -7.44
CA ALA A 100 -4.05 -13.32 -7.11
C ALA A 100 -3.14 -12.96 -5.92
N LEU A 101 -3.08 -13.78 -4.87
CA LEU A 101 -2.17 -13.56 -3.74
C LEU A 101 -0.70 -13.72 -4.11
N ILE A 102 -0.37 -14.64 -5.03
CA ILE A 102 1.00 -14.77 -5.55
C ILE A 102 1.39 -13.52 -6.34
N MET A 103 0.47 -12.97 -7.12
CA MET A 103 0.71 -11.71 -7.82
C MET A 103 0.93 -10.55 -6.85
N ASP A 104 0.04 -10.40 -5.86
CA ASP A 104 0.12 -9.39 -4.80
C ASP A 104 1.51 -9.42 -4.14
N GLY A 105 1.94 -10.58 -3.62
CA GLY A 105 3.26 -10.74 -3.00
C GLY A 105 4.44 -10.55 -3.97
N GLY A 106 4.25 -10.82 -5.26
CA GLY A 106 5.24 -10.53 -6.29
C GLY A 106 5.39 -9.05 -6.60
N GLU A 107 4.34 -8.26 -6.42
CA GLU A 107 4.36 -6.80 -6.52
C GLU A 107 5.05 -6.18 -5.30
N GLU A 108 4.73 -6.64 -4.08
CA GLU A 108 5.46 -6.28 -2.83
C GLU A 108 6.97 -6.55 -2.96
N ALA A 109 7.34 -7.75 -3.43
CA ALA A 109 8.73 -8.12 -3.64
C ALA A 109 9.45 -7.17 -4.60
N ARG A 110 8.70 -6.64 -5.59
CA ARG A 110 9.22 -5.71 -6.58
C ARG A 110 9.33 -4.30 -6.04
N HIS A 111 8.43 -3.86 -5.16
CA HIS A 111 8.55 -2.56 -4.46
C HIS A 111 9.85 -2.51 -3.66
N LYS A 112 10.18 -3.59 -2.95
CA LYS A 112 11.49 -3.73 -2.29
C LYS A 112 12.67 -3.52 -3.25
N VAL A 113 12.60 -4.09 -4.45
CA VAL A 113 13.64 -3.93 -5.47
C VAL A 113 13.71 -2.48 -5.97
N VAL A 114 12.56 -1.82 -6.19
CA VAL A 114 12.51 -0.39 -6.57
C VAL A 114 13.20 0.46 -5.49
N LEU A 115 12.85 0.27 -4.22
CA LEU A 115 13.47 1.00 -3.10
C LEU A 115 14.98 0.71 -2.99
N SER A 116 15.39 -0.54 -3.14
CA SER A 116 16.81 -0.91 -3.13
C SER A 116 17.59 -0.23 -4.26
N LYS A 117 16.95 -0.04 -5.43
CA LYS A 117 17.54 0.70 -6.55
C LYS A 117 17.61 2.20 -6.29
N LEU A 118 16.60 2.80 -5.66
CA LEU A 118 16.66 4.20 -5.22
C LEU A 118 17.84 4.42 -4.28
N VAL A 119 17.96 3.56 -3.28
CA VAL A 119 19.00 3.65 -2.25
C VAL A 119 20.39 3.59 -2.88
N GLY A 120 20.60 2.63 -3.79
CA GLY A 120 21.87 2.52 -4.51
C GLY A 120 22.13 3.67 -5.48
N ALA A 121 21.08 4.25 -6.09
CA ALA A 121 21.22 5.38 -7.02
C ALA A 121 21.65 6.69 -6.33
N TYR A 122 21.23 6.89 -5.08
CA TYR A 122 21.51 8.11 -4.31
C TYR A 122 22.48 7.91 -3.15
N ASP A 123 23.17 6.76 -3.09
CA ASP A 123 24.16 6.40 -2.07
C ASP A 123 23.63 6.53 -0.63
N ILE A 124 22.37 6.12 -0.44
CA ILE A 124 21.74 6.12 0.88
C ILE A 124 22.28 4.93 1.67
N THR A 125 22.83 5.19 2.85
CA THR A 125 23.31 4.13 3.74
C THR A 125 22.12 3.51 4.47
N LEU A 126 21.91 2.21 4.29
CA LEU A 126 20.91 1.45 5.04
C LEU A 126 21.53 0.76 6.26
N ALA A 127 20.76 0.66 7.32
CA ALA A 127 21.00 -0.30 8.39
C ALA A 127 20.95 -1.74 7.85
N PRO A 128 21.66 -2.68 8.49
CA PRO A 128 21.57 -4.10 8.13
C PRO A 128 20.14 -4.59 8.17
N GLU A 129 19.72 -5.28 7.11
CA GLU A 129 18.38 -5.85 7.02
C GLU A 129 18.20 -6.95 8.09
N PRO A 130 17.12 -6.91 8.89
CA PRO A 130 16.83 -7.95 9.86
C PRO A 130 16.46 -9.26 9.16
N VAL A 131 16.59 -10.37 9.90
CA VAL A 131 16.05 -11.64 9.43
C VAL A 131 14.52 -11.57 9.51
N TYR A 132 13.86 -11.75 8.37
CA TYR A 132 12.40 -11.82 8.34
C TYR A 132 11.89 -13.14 8.89
N GLU A 133 11.12 -13.06 9.98
CA GLU A 133 10.51 -14.23 10.60
C GLU A 133 9.20 -14.61 9.90
N VAL A 134 9.07 -15.90 9.57
CA VAL A 134 7.83 -16.45 9.02
C VAL A 134 6.73 -16.33 10.06
N PRO A 135 5.57 -15.70 9.74
CA PRO A 135 4.51 -15.54 10.72
C PRO A 135 3.95 -16.90 11.16
N THR A 136 3.85 -17.10 12.47
CA THR A 136 3.29 -18.33 13.06
C THR A 136 1.81 -18.51 12.77
N ASP A 137 1.07 -17.40 12.63
CA ASP A 137 -0.30 -17.35 12.13
C ASP A 137 -0.29 -16.61 10.77
N PRO A 138 -0.34 -17.35 9.64
CA PRO A 138 -0.35 -16.75 8.30
C PRO A 138 -1.53 -15.79 8.07
N GLU A 139 -2.71 -16.10 8.61
CA GLU A 139 -3.90 -15.25 8.48
C GLU A 139 -3.71 -13.95 9.25
N TRP A 140 -3.11 -14.01 10.44
CA TRP A 140 -2.72 -12.81 11.18
C TRP A 140 -1.73 -11.96 10.39
N GLY A 141 -0.66 -12.57 9.88
CA GLY A 141 0.37 -11.86 9.10
C GLY A 141 -0.24 -11.11 7.90
N TRP A 142 -1.06 -11.79 7.11
CA TRP A 142 -1.78 -11.18 5.98
C TRP A 142 -2.72 -10.05 6.41
N MET A 143 -3.46 -10.22 7.50
CA MET A 143 -4.35 -9.17 8.00
C MET A 143 -3.57 -7.94 8.51
N VAL A 144 -2.44 -8.13 9.17
CA VAL A 144 -1.57 -7.02 9.61
C VAL A 144 -1.07 -6.24 8.41
N THR A 145 -0.56 -6.91 7.38
CA THR A 145 -0.11 -6.31 6.12
C THR A 145 -1.23 -5.50 5.46
N GLY A 146 -2.35 -6.12 5.09
CA GLY A 146 -3.39 -5.39 4.33
C GLY A 146 -4.11 -4.29 5.12
N TYR A 147 -4.19 -4.38 6.46
CA TYR A 147 -4.68 -3.27 7.27
C TYR A 147 -3.65 -2.14 7.41
N SER A 148 -2.35 -2.45 7.46
CA SER A 148 -1.30 -1.42 7.47
C SER A 148 -1.24 -0.70 6.13
N GLU A 149 -1.24 -1.41 5.01
CA GLU A 149 -1.31 -0.81 3.67
C GLU A 149 -2.51 0.13 3.53
N CYS A 150 -3.69 -0.25 4.03
CA CYS A 150 -4.86 0.64 4.04
C CYS A 150 -4.60 1.99 4.76
N ILE A 151 -3.74 2.01 5.78
CA ILE A 151 -3.33 3.23 6.48
C ILE A 151 -2.22 3.92 5.68
N ASP A 152 -1.18 3.19 5.33
CA ASP A 152 0.06 3.71 4.77
C ASP A 152 -0.16 4.25 3.35
N SER A 153 -0.92 3.54 2.51
CA SER A 153 -1.42 4.01 1.21
C SER A 153 -2.19 5.33 1.34
N PHE A 154 -3.16 5.42 2.26
CA PHE A 154 -4.02 6.60 2.41
C PHE A 154 -3.20 7.88 2.62
N PHE A 155 -2.22 7.83 3.52
CA PHE A 155 -1.35 8.97 3.80
C PHE A 155 -0.29 9.18 2.72
N SER A 156 0.29 8.10 2.18
CA SER A 156 1.27 8.16 1.10
C SER A 156 0.69 8.82 -0.14
N PHE A 157 -0.57 8.54 -0.50
CA PHE A 157 -1.23 9.18 -1.64
C PHE A 157 -1.25 10.71 -1.52
N GLY A 158 -1.59 11.25 -0.35
CA GLY A 158 -1.58 12.68 -0.12
C GLY A 158 -0.16 13.26 -0.06
N LEU A 159 0.79 12.56 0.57
CA LEU A 159 2.18 13.01 0.66
C LEU A 159 2.86 13.06 -0.72
N PHE A 160 2.65 12.05 -1.56
CA PHE A 160 3.18 12.02 -2.92
C PHE A 160 2.61 13.15 -3.79
N GLU A 161 1.30 13.36 -3.75
CA GLU A 161 0.68 14.45 -4.48
C GLU A 161 1.13 15.82 -3.97
N SER A 162 1.33 15.97 -2.66
CA SER A 162 1.89 17.18 -2.07
C SER A 162 3.30 17.45 -2.56
N ALA A 163 4.16 16.42 -2.59
CA ALA A 163 5.53 16.53 -3.08
C ALA A 163 5.56 16.98 -4.56
N LYS A 164 4.63 16.47 -5.40
CA LYS A 164 4.47 16.93 -6.79
C LYS A 164 4.06 18.40 -6.88
N ARG A 165 3.03 18.81 -6.13
CA ARG A 165 2.49 20.18 -6.20
C ARG A 165 3.46 21.25 -5.73
N THR A 166 4.30 20.93 -4.76
CA THR A 166 5.24 21.87 -4.15
C THR A 166 6.61 21.88 -4.82
N GLY A 167 6.89 20.92 -5.72
CA GLY A 167 8.22 20.74 -6.29
C GLY A 167 9.26 20.34 -5.25
N TYR A 168 8.83 19.74 -4.13
CA TYR A 168 9.73 19.32 -3.06
C TYR A 168 10.79 18.32 -3.56
N PHE A 169 10.38 17.45 -4.48
CA PHE A 169 11.25 16.61 -5.30
C PHE A 169 11.01 16.90 -6.79
N PRO A 170 12.02 16.69 -7.67
CA PRO A 170 11.83 16.78 -9.11
C PRO A 170 10.71 15.86 -9.58
N ALA A 171 9.92 16.31 -10.56
CA ALA A 171 8.77 15.57 -11.06
C ALA A 171 9.17 14.17 -11.55
N GLU A 172 10.32 14.06 -12.20
CA GLU A 172 10.88 12.82 -12.73
C GLU A 172 11.13 11.78 -11.62
N LEU A 173 11.56 12.23 -10.44
CA LEU A 173 11.77 11.36 -9.29
C LEU A 173 10.43 10.86 -8.75
N VAL A 174 9.44 11.74 -8.62
CA VAL A 174 8.13 11.35 -8.08
C VAL A 174 7.37 10.45 -9.07
N GLU A 175 7.47 10.71 -10.37
CA GLU A 175 6.88 9.89 -11.43
C GLU A 175 7.44 8.48 -11.48
N THR A 176 8.72 8.28 -11.12
CA THR A 176 9.36 6.95 -11.02
C THR A 176 8.62 6.04 -10.04
N PHE A 177 7.99 6.59 -9.01
CA PHE A 177 7.20 5.86 -8.01
C PHE A 177 5.71 5.74 -8.34
N GLU A 178 5.21 6.46 -9.33
CA GLU A 178 3.77 6.45 -9.65
C GLU A 178 3.24 5.03 -9.90
N PRO A 179 3.97 4.13 -10.58
CA PRO A 179 3.55 2.74 -10.68
C PRO A 179 3.38 2.11 -9.30
N VAL A 180 4.40 2.11 -8.43
CA VAL A 180 4.35 1.55 -7.05
C VAL A 180 3.12 2.05 -6.31
N ILE A 181 2.90 3.37 -6.27
CA ILE A 181 1.76 3.99 -5.58
C ILE A 181 0.40 3.55 -6.14
N GLN A 182 0.33 3.24 -7.43
CA GLN A 182 -0.91 2.74 -8.02
C GLN A 182 -1.09 1.22 -7.81
N GLU A 183 -0.03 0.45 -7.54
CA GLU A 183 -0.13 -0.95 -7.11
C GLU A 183 -0.69 -1.07 -5.70
N GLU A 184 -0.20 -0.23 -4.80
CA GLU A 184 -0.73 -0.07 -3.44
C GLU A 184 -2.25 0.15 -3.43
N ALA A 185 -2.77 0.99 -4.33
CA ALA A 185 -4.21 1.20 -4.49
C ALA A 185 -4.96 -0.08 -4.90
N ARG A 186 -4.34 -0.97 -5.69
CA ARG A 186 -4.91 -2.26 -6.06
C ARG A 186 -4.83 -3.26 -4.92
N HIS A 187 -3.74 -3.29 -4.16
CA HIS A 187 -3.58 -4.15 -2.99
C HIS A 187 -4.65 -3.86 -1.93
N ILE A 188 -4.86 -2.59 -1.58
CA ILE A 188 -5.90 -2.22 -0.61
C ILE A 188 -7.33 -2.49 -1.13
N LEU A 189 -7.57 -2.36 -2.44
CA LEU A 189 -8.83 -2.77 -3.07
C LEU A 189 -9.02 -4.30 -2.99
N PHE A 190 -7.99 -5.06 -3.36
CA PHE A 190 -7.98 -6.52 -3.27
C PHE A 190 -8.23 -6.98 -1.84
N PHE A 191 -7.49 -6.45 -0.87
CA PHE A 191 -7.62 -6.75 0.56
C PHE A 191 -9.02 -6.41 1.10
N ALA A 192 -9.57 -5.23 0.78
CA ALA A 192 -10.91 -4.84 1.25
C ALA A 192 -12.00 -5.82 0.77
N ASN A 193 -11.90 -6.28 -0.48
CA ASN A 193 -12.83 -7.25 -1.04
C ASN A 193 -12.57 -8.67 -0.52
N TRP A 194 -11.31 -9.07 -0.36
CA TRP A 194 -10.92 -10.32 0.29
C TRP A 194 -11.48 -10.39 1.71
N MET A 195 -11.30 -9.35 2.54
CA MET A 195 -11.83 -9.27 3.90
C MET A 195 -13.35 -9.49 3.96
N ALA A 196 -14.09 -8.85 3.05
CA ALA A 196 -15.54 -9.00 2.99
C ALA A 196 -15.96 -10.40 2.50
N TRP A 197 -15.24 -10.96 1.53
CA TRP A 197 -15.50 -12.29 1.01
C TRP A 197 -15.17 -13.38 2.04
N TYR A 198 -14.00 -13.28 2.68
CA TYR A 198 -13.47 -14.24 3.63
C TYR A 198 -14.39 -14.38 4.86
N ARG A 199 -14.84 -13.25 5.42
CA ARG A 199 -15.85 -13.23 6.51
C ARG A 199 -17.12 -14.02 6.16
N ARG A 200 -17.51 -14.05 4.89
CA ARG A 200 -18.71 -14.79 4.42
C ARG A 200 -18.44 -16.28 4.25
N GLN A 201 -17.21 -16.67 3.92
CA GLN A 201 -16.80 -18.08 3.81
C GLN A 201 -16.68 -18.77 5.19
N LEU A 202 -16.40 -17.99 6.23
CA LEU A 202 -16.36 -18.54 7.59
C LEU A 202 -17.73 -19.06 8.02
N ALA A 203 -17.72 -20.24 8.64
CA ALA A 203 -18.84 -20.77 9.39
C ALA A 203 -19.35 -19.72 10.38
N TRP A 204 -20.67 -19.63 10.56
CA TRP A 204 -21.29 -18.52 11.30
C TRP A 204 -20.72 -18.35 12.72
N TRP A 205 -20.35 -19.44 13.39
CA TRP A 205 -19.76 -19.44 14.72
C TRP A 205 -18.28 -19.02 14.77
N ARG A 206 -17.55 -19.08 13.65
CA ARG A 206 -16.17 -18.56 13.54
C ARG A 206 -16.13 -17.06 13.32
N ARG A 207 -17.24 -16.45 12.88
CA ARG A 207 -17.29 -15.01 12.56
C ARG A 207 -17.04 -14.11 13.79
N PRO A 208 -17.60 -14.39 14.99
CA PRO A 208 -17.25 -13.64 16.19
C PRO A 208 -15.76 -13.75 16.54
N LEU A 209 -15.16 -14.95 16.44
CA LEU A 209 -13.73 -15.16 16.71
C LEU A 209 -12.85 -14.37 15.72
N PHE A 210 -13.23 -14.39 14.45
CA PHE A 210 -12.55 -13.60 13.42
C PHE A 210 -12.69 -12.10 13.67
N ALA A 211 -13.85 -11.62 14.14
CA ALA A 211 -14.02 -10.23 14.53
C ALA A 211 -13.09 -9.84 15.69
N VAL A 212 -12.90 -10.72 16.68
CA VAL A 212 -11.91 -10.51 17.76
C VAL A 212 -10.49 -10.46 17.18
N LYS A 213 -10.14 -11.34 16.23
CA LYS A 213 -8.84 -11.29 15.54
C LYS A 213 -8.62 -9.95 14.83
N VAL A 214 -9.63 -9.45 14.09
CA VAL A 214 -9.58 -8.11 13.46
C VAL A 214 -9.32 -7.02 14.51
N MET A 215 -10.04 -7.03 15.64
CA MET A 215 -9.84 -6.04 16.70
C MET A 215 -8.43 -6.11 17.29
N ARG A 216 -7.88 -7.32 17.46
CA ARG A 216 -6.51 -7.52 17.91
C ARG A 216 -5.49 -6.95 16.91
N VAL A 217 -5.70 -7.14 15.60
CA VAL A 217 -4.83 -6.54 14.56
C VAL A 217 -4.86 -5.01 14.66
N TRP A 218 -6.04 -4.40 14.78
CA TRP A 218 -6.14 -2.94 14.96
C TRP A 218 -5.46 -2.45 16.24
N ALA A 219 -5.63 -3.16 17.36
CA ALA A 219 -4.97 -2.81 18.62
C ALA A 219 -3.44 -2.89 18.48
N PHE A 220 -2.93 -3.91 17.78
CA PHE A 220 -1.51 -4.06 17.47
C PHE A 220 -1.00 -2.89 16.60
N LEU A 221 -1.66 -2.58 15.49
CA LEU A 221 -1.27 -1.48 14.59
C LEU A 221 -1.30 -0.09 15.26
N ILE A 222 -2.25 0.14 16.17
CA ILE A 222 -2.32 1.37 16.98
C ILE A 222 -1.18 1.41 17.99
N TRP A 223 -0.90 0.29 18.66
CA TRP A 223 0.17 0.19 19.64
C TRP A 223 1.54 0.44 19.01
N GLU A 224 1.81 -0.14 17.83
CA GLU A 224 3.03 0.13 17.06
C GLU A 224 3.16 1.62 16.76
N ARG A 225 2.12 2.24 16.18
CA ARG A 225 2.12 3.68 15.85
C ARG A 225 2.34 4.59 17.08
N ILE A 226 1.80 4.23 18.26
CA ILE A 226 2.01 4.99 19.51
C ILE A 226 3.44 4.80 20.04
N GLY A 227 3.98 3.58 20.02
CA GLY A 227 5.31 3.29 20.54
C GLY A 227 6.39 4.05 19.78
N ILE A 228 6.22 4.17 18.46
CA ILE A 228 7.13 4.94 17.62
C ILE A 228 7.03 6.45 17.90
N ALA A 229 5.81 6.99 18.02
CA ALA A 229 5.60 8.41 18.33
C ALA A 229 6.20 8.84 19.69
N LYS A 230 6.46 7.87 20.59
CA LYS A 230 7.08 8.11 21.90
C LYS A 230 8.60 7.89 21.92
N GLY A 231 9.23 7.52 20.78
CA GLY A 231 10.66 7.26 20.70
C GLY A 231 11.15 6.13 21.59
N LEU A 232 10.27 5.18 21.96
CA LEU A 232 10.58 4.07 22.88
C LEU A 232 11.33 2.91 22.18
N ASP A 233 12.01 3.19 21.07
CA ASP A 233 12.61 2.18 20.21
C ASP A 233 14.09 1.92 20.58
N ASN A 234 14.30 0.90 21.41
CA ASN A 234 15.63 0.35 21.70
C ASN A 234 15.89 -1.01 21.03
N LYS A 235 14.96 -1.53 20.20
CA LYS A 235 15.00 -2.94 19.76
C LYS A 235 14.54 -3.26 18.33
N GLY A 236 14.05 -2.29 17.55
CA GLY A 236 13.76 -2.50 16.12
C GLY A 236 12.53 -3.36 15.81
N GLU A 237 11.76 -3.81 16.82
CA GLU A 237 10.57 -4.65 16.63
C GLU A 237 9.29 -3.87 16.28
N MET A 238 9.27 -2.54 16.48
CA MET A 238 8.06 -1.71 16.37
C MET A 238 8.14 -0.67 15.23
N GLN A 239 8.71 -0.98 14.06
CA GLN A 239 9.13 0.07 13.12
C GLN A 239 8.22 0.31 11.90
N ASP A 240 7.15 -0.46 11.70
CA ASP A 240 6.41 -0.53 10.42
C ASP A 240 5.65 0.75 10.01
N ALA A 241 5.47 1.74 10.89
CA ALA A 241 4.29 2.61 10.79
C ALA A 241 4.50 4.14 10.84
N ASN A 242 5.72 4.63 10.59
CA ASN A 242 6.08 6.02 10.89
C ASN A 242 5.81 7.05 9.77
N PHE A 243 5.90 6.65 8.50
CA PHE A 243 5.90 7.62 7.38
C PHE A 243 4.57 8.37 7.24
N ALA A 244 3.46 7.65 7.42
CA ALA A 244 2.11 8.14 7.19
C ALA A 244 1.72 9.35 8.05
N ILE A 245 2.18 9.43 9.31
CA ILE A 245 1.69 10.42 10.29
C ILE A 245 2.71 11.55 10.52
N THR A 246 4.02 11.28 10.52
CA THR A 246 5.06 12.31 10.75
C THR A 246 5.72 12.82 9.47
N GLY A 247 5.41 12.25 8.30
CA GLY A 247 5.97 12.66 7.01
C GLY A 247 5.82 14.16 6.75
N HIS A 248 4.69 14.76 7.14
CA HIS A 248 4.47 16.21 6.96
C HIS A 248 5.46 17.10 7.75
N GLN A 249 5.88 16.69 8.96
CA GLN A 249 6.87 17.42 9.76
C GLN A 249 8.29 17.20 9.23
N GLN A 250 8.56 16.03 8.65
CA GLN A 250 9.88 15.67 8.11
C GLN A 250 10.13 16.23 6.71
N ILE A 251 9.06 16.41 5.92
CA ILE A 251 9.13 16.93 4.55
C ILE A 251 9.07 18.47 4.56
N GLY A 252 8.93 19.16 5.70
CA GLY A 252 9.05 20.62 5.79
C GLY A 252 8.10 21.39 4.84
N LEU A 253 6.99 20.75 4.45
CA LEU A 253 5.97 21.34 3.61
C LEU A 253 5.17 22.31 4.48
N ASP A 254 5.07 23.57 4.07
CA ASP A 254 4.16 24.58 4.65
C ASP A 254 2.67 24.25 4.39
N LEU A 255 2.31 22.97 4.29
CA LEU A 255 0.92 22.54 4.21
C LEU A 255 0.32 22.48 5.60
N ASN A 256 -0.84 23.11 5.75
CA ASN A 256 -1.67 22.90 6.93
C ASN A 256 -2.05 21.41 7.00
N ILE A 257 -1.99 20.81 8.20
CA ILE A 257 -2.40 19.42 8.44
C ILE A 257 -3.81 19.15 7.87
N GLY A 258 -4.72 20.13 7.95
CA GLY A 258 -6.05 20.03 7.35
C GLY A 258 -6.00 19.87 5.82
N GLU A 259 -5.13 20.60 5.14
CA GLU A 259 -4.95 20.52 3.68
C GLU A 259 -4.34 19.19 3.26
N LEU A 260 -3.36 18.67 4.02
CA LEU A 260 -2.80 17.35 3.76
C LEU A 260 -3.87 16.25 3.90
N VAL A 261 -4.72 16.33 4.93
CA VAL A 261 -5.84 15.38 5.10
C VAL A 261 -6.83 15.46 3.94
N ASP A 262 -7.16 16.68 3.47
CA ASP A 262 -8.02 16.87 2.31
C ASP A 262 -7.40 16.29 1.03
N LEU A 263 -6.08 16.39 0.90
CA LEU A 263 -5.32 15.82 -0.20
C LEU A 263 -5.33 14.28 -0.15
N CYS A 264 -5.08 13.68 1.01
CA CYS A 264 -5.18 12.23 1.22
C CYS A 264 -6.58 11.72 0.84
N LEU A 265 -7.65 12.41 1.27
CA LEU A 265 -9.03 12.06 0.92
C LEU A 265 -9.34 12.15 -0.58
N THR A 266 -8.76 13.13 -1.25
CA THR A 266 -8.94 13.35 -2.69
C THR A 266 -8.21 12.27 -3.49
N GLU A 267 -6.96 12.01 -3.13
CA GLU A 267 -6.11 11.06 -3.83
C GLU A 267 -6.54 9.60 -3.58
N ASP A 268 -6.94 9.25 -2.35
CA ASP A 268 -7.56 7.95 -2.03
C ASP A 268 -8.75 7.65 -2.94
N ARG A 269 -9.64 8.63 -3.13
CA ARG A 269 -10.76 8.50 -4.07
C ARG A 269 -10.26 8.39 -5.51
N ARG A 270 -9.46 9.35 -5.97
CA ARG A 270 -8.99 9.43 -7.37
C ARG A 270 -8.33 8.13 -7.81
N ARG A 271 -7.51 7.53 -6.95
CA ARG A 271 -6.76 6.30 -7.25
C ARG A 271 -7.64 5.06 -7.33
N MET A 272 -8.82 5.06 -6.73
CA MET A 272 -9.74 3.91 -6.74
C MET A 272 -10.98 4.12 -7.63
N ASP A 273 -11.19 5.31 -8.19
CA ASP A 273 -12.36 5.66 -9.00
C ASP A 273 -12.37 4.98 -10.38
N GLY A 274 -11.20 4.63 -10.92
CA GLY A 274 -11.08 3.95 -12.21
C GLY A 274 -11.47 2.47 -12.20
N TYR A 275 -11.70 1.86 -11.04
CA TYR A 275 -12.05 0.45 -10.91
C TYR A 275 -13.55 0.21 -10.81
N ASP A 276 -13.98 -1.00 -11.16
CA ASP A 276 -15.38 -1.43 -11.15
C ASP A 276 -16.12 -0.98 -9.88
N PRO A 277 -17.22 -0.21 -9.98
CA PRO A 277 -17.93 0.36 -8.83
C PRO A 277 -18.55 -0.69 -7.91
N ARG A 278 -18.63 -1.96 -8.35
CA ARG A 278 -19.12 -3.09 -7.53
C ARG A 278 -18.09 -3.60 -6.53
N LEU A 279 -16.80 -3.27 -6.70
CA LEU A 279 -15.76 -3.55 -5.72
C LEU A 279 -15.99 -2.72 -4.44
N LEU A 280 -15.65 -3.29 -3.30
CA LEU A 280 -15.60 -2.55 -2.05
C LEU A 280 -14.32 -1.71 -2.00
N ARG A 281 -14.42 -0.52 -1.42
CA ARG A 281 -13.28 0.36 -1.13
C ARG A 281 -12.97 0.31 0.37
N PRO A 282 -11.70 0.48 0.80
CA PRO A 282 -11.37 0.80 2.19
C PRO A 282 -12.18 2.02 2.65
N THR A 283 -12.77 1.94 3.85
CA THR A 283 -13.61 3.04 4.36
C THR A 283 -13.27 3.50 5.75
N PHE A 284 -12.51 2.71 6.52
CA PHE A 284 -12.22 3.06 7.91
C PHE A 284 -11.32 4.30 8.00
N VAL A 285 -10.14 4.26 7.38
CA VAL A 285 -9.17 5.38 7.42
C VAL A 285 -9.77 6.66 6.81
N PRO A 286 -10.41 6.65 5.62
CA PRO A 286 -11.05 7.85 5.09
C PRO A 286 -12.19 8.40 5.97
N ARG A 287 -12.95 7.54 6.68
CA ARG A 287 -13.99 8.00 7.62
C ARG A 287 -13.38 8.66 8.85
N MET A 288 -12.33 8.07 9.41
CA MET A 288 -11.62 8.64 10.56
C MET A 288 -10.94 9.97 10.18
N ALA A 289 -10.33 10.05 9.01
CA ALA A 289 -9.76 11.27 8.47
C ALA A 289 -10.81 12.38 8.30
N ARG A 290 -11.97 12.09 7.70
CA ARG A 290 -13.09 13.06 7.61
C ARG A 290 -13.61 13.50 8.97
N LEU A 291 -13.62 12.61 9.96
CA LEU A 291 -14.02 12.95 11.32
C LEU A 291 -12.99 13.89 11.95
N ALA A 292 -11.71 13.55 11.88
CA ALA A 292 -10.62 14.37 12.41
C ALA A 292 -10.56 15.76 11.73
N ARG A 293 -10.75 15.81 10.42
CA ARG A 293 -10.77 17.04 9.61
C ARG A 293 -11.78 18.08 10.09
N ARG A 294 -12.91 17.66 10.68
CA ARG A 294 -13.93 18.57 11.26
C ARG A 294 -13.40 19.38 12.46
N PHE A 295 -12.33 18.93 13.09
CA PHE A 295 -11.71 19.58 14.24
C PHE A 295 -10.40 20.28 13.87
N MET A 296 -9.94 20.17 12.62
CA MET A 296 -8.75 20.85 12.10
C MET A 296 -9.16 22.17 11.45
N ARG A 297 -8.48 23.26 11.78
CA ARG A 297 -8.70 24.58 11.19
C ARG A 297 -8.04 24.68 9.84
#